data_AF-A0A515A1Y0-F1
#
_entry.id   AF-A0A515A1Y0-F1
#
_cell.length_a   1.000
_cell.length_b   1.000
_cell.length_c   1.000
_cell.angle_alpha   90.00
_cell.angle_beta   90.00
_cell.angle_gamma   90.00
#
_symmetry.space_group_name_H-M   'P 1'
#
loop_
_entity.id
_entity.type
_entity.pdbx_description
1 polymer ?
#
loop_
_entity_poly.entity_id
_entity_poly.type
_entity_poly.pdbx_seq_one_letter_code
_entity_poly.pdbx_strand_id
1 'polypeptide(L)'
;MSLPRWPANSPIAKLMLAEDKLLRLTPEAETEAVVQRYTEFRELLWNVVESSPDPAPFTQAWNMINLYAKVDLLDFEQGNSGALARMQAKVKEAIQLLP
;
A
#
# COMPACT_ATOMS: atom_id res chain seq x y z
N MET A 1 -7.37 -22.35 6.74
CA MET A 1 -8.16 -21.10 6.71
C MET A 1 -8.16 -20.58 5.29
N SER A 2 -9.32 -20.53 4.64
CA SER A 2 -9.45 -20.02 3.27
C SER A 2 -9.67 -18.51 3.33
N LEU A 3 -8.86 -17.73 2.61
CA LEU A 3 -9.07 -16.29 2.48
C LEU A 3 -10.45 -16.04 1.85
N PRO A 4 -11.21 -15.03 2.32
CA PRO A 4 -12.46 -14.66 1.68
C PRO A 4 -12.22 -14.32 0.20
N ARG A 5 -13.00 -14.94 -0.69
CA ARG A 5 -12.95 -14.65 -2.14
C ARG A 5 -13.71 -13.36 -2.41
N TRP A 6 -12.99 -12.25 -2.48
CA TRP A 6 -13.53 -10.98 -2.94
C TRP A 6 -13.84 -11.03 -4.44
N PRO A 7 -14.94 -10.40 -4.93
CA PRO A 7 -15.15 -10.23 -6.35
C PRO A 7 -13.93 -9.54 -6.98
N ALA A 8 -13.44 -10.05 -8.11
CA ALA A 8 -12.20 -9.56 -8.74
C ALA A 8 -12.19 -8.05 -9.03
N ASN A 9 -13.38 -7.44 -9.19
CA ASN A 9 -13.54 -6.02 -9.45
C ASN A 9 -13.84 -5.16 -8.21
N SER A 10 -13.88 -5.76 -7.01
CA SER A 10 -14.09 -5.01 -5.77
C SER A 10 -12.90 -4.09 -5.45
N PRO A 11 -13.12 -2.94 -4.79
CA PRO A 11 -12.03 -2.06 -4.35
C PRO A 11 -10.94 -2.79 -3.55
N ILE A 12 -11.34 -3.69 -2.65
CA ILE A 12 -10.41 -4.50 -1.84
C ILE A 12 -9.58 -5.44 -2.71
N ALA A 13 -10.18 -6.15 -3.68
CA ALA A 13 -9.42 -7.05 -4.55
C ALA A 13 -8.35 -6.29 -5.37
N LYS A 14 -8.69 -5.09 -5.86
CA LYS A 14 -7.72 -4.22 -6.56
C LYS A 14 -6.61 -3.76 -5.64
N LEU A 15 -6.94 -3.40 -4.40
CA LEU A 15 -5.97 -3.02 -3.38
C LEU A 15 -4.99 -4.17 -3.05
N MET A 16 -5.49 -5.39 -2.85
CA MET A 16 -4.64 -6.57 -2.60
C MET A 16 -3.71 -6.86 -3.79
N LEU A 17 -4.19 -6.69 -5.02
CA LEU A 17 -3.35 -6.85 -6.21
C LEU A 17 -2.25 -5.77 -6.28
N ALA A 18 -2.57 -4.54 -5.93
CA ALA A 18 -1.60 -3.45 -5.87
C ALA A 18 -0.55 -3.69 -4.76
N GLU A 19 -0.98 -4.21 -3.60
CA GLU A 19 -0.08 -4.66 -2.53
C GLU A 19 0.93 -5.69 -3.05
N ASP A 20 0.45 -6.80 -3.62
CA ASP A 20 1.32 -7.88 -4.15
C ASP A 20 2.31 -7.36 -5.18
N LYS A 21 1.87 -6.49 -6.10
CA LYS A 21 2.74 -5.84 -7.08
C LYS A 21 3.83 -4.99 -6.41
N LEU A 22 3.49 -4.25 -5.36
CA LEU A 22 4.41 -3.37 -4.66
C LEU A 22 5.43 -4.15 -3.81
N LEU A 23 4.99 -5.24 -3.17
CA LEU A 23 5.84 -6.12 -2.37
C LEU A 23 6.86 -6.92 -3.20
N ARG A 24 6.62 -7.06 -4.51
CA ARG A 24 7.55 -7.72 -5.45
C ARG A 24 8.61 -6.81 -6.02
N LEU A 25 8.54 -5.50 -5.76
CA LEU A 25 9.58 -4.56 -6.19
C LEU A 25 10.89 -4.88 -5.46
N THR A 26 12.00 -4.73 -6.19
CA THR A 26 13.34 -4.91 -5.65
C THR A 26 14.08 -3.56 -5.67
N PRO A 27 15.18 -3.41 -4.92
CA PRO A 27 15.94 -2.16 -4.92
C PRO A 27 16.54 -1.77 -6.27
N GLU A 28 16.63 -2.72 -7.21
CA GLU A 28 17.07 -2.49 -8.59
C GLU A 28 15.97 -1.93 -9.50
N ALA A 29 14.73 -1.80 -9.00
CA ALA A 29 13.65 -1.19 -9.74
C ALA A 29 13.89 0.32 -9.93
N GLU A 30 13.52 0.83 -11.11
CA GLU A 30 13.53 2.26 -11.41
C GLU A 30 12.73 3.04 -10.36
N THR A 31 13.30 4.13 -9.83
CA THR A 31 12.67 4.94 -8.79
C THR A 31 11.28 5.41 -9.18
N GLU A 32 11.10 5.84 -10.43
CA GLU A 32 9.80 6.27 -10.96
C GLU A 32 8.76 5.15 -10.92
N ALA A 33 9.16 3.90 -11.22
CA ALA A 33 8.25 2.76 -11.16
C ALA A 33 7.82 2.47 -9.71
N VAL A 34 8.71 2.62 -8.73
CA VAL A 34 8.38 2.46 -7.30
C VAL A 34 7.38 3.53 -6.86
N VAL A 35 7.64 4.80 -7.20
CA VAL A 35 6.75 5.93 -6.88
C VAL A 35 5.37 5.75 -7.51
N GLN A 36 5.31 5.33 -8.77
CA GLN A 36 4.06 5.09 -9.47
C GLN A 36 3.22 3.99 -8.79
N ARG A 37 3.85 2.85 -8.45
CA ARG A 37 3.15 1.74 -7.80
C ARG A 37 2.69 2.08 -6.39
N TYR A 38 3.48 2.85 -5.65
CA TYR A 38 3.08 3.34 -4.34
C TYR A 38 1.88 4.28 -4.45
N THR A 39 1.88 5.18 -5.44
CA THR A 39 0.77 6.10 -5.68
C THR A 39 -0.50 5.36 -6.05
N GLU A 40 -0.43 4.37 -6.97
CA GLU A 40 -1.56 3.50 -7.33
C GLU A 40 -2.13 2.79 -6.09
N PHE A 41 -1.27 2.21 -5.25
CA PHE A 41 -1.69 1.54 -4.03
C PHE A 41 -2.41 2.50 -3.07
N ARG A 42 -1.85 3.69 -2.85
CA ARG A 42 -2.42 4.72 -1.98
C ARG A 42 -3.80 5.18 -2.45
N GLU A 43 -3.97 5.41 -3.75
CA GLU A 43 -5.26 5.79 -4.34
C GLU A 43 -6.30 4.68 -4.19
N LEU A 44 -5.91 3.42 -4.38
CA LEU A 44 -6.79 2.28 -4.17
C LEU A 44 -7.20 2.14 -2.70
N LEU A 45 -6.29 2.39 -1.75
CA LEU A 45 -6.62 2.42 -0.33
C LEU A 45 -7.64 3.51 -0.04
N TRP A 46 -7.44 4.72 -0.58
CA TRP A 46 -8.38 5.82 -0.43
C TRP A 46 -9.77 5.46 -0.97
N ASN A 47 -9.84 4.83 -2.15
CA ASN A 47 -11.11 4.36 -2.72
C ASN A 47 -11.83 3.35 -1.82
N VAL A 48 -11.09 2.47 -1.13
CA VAL A 48 -11.67 1.55 -0.13
C VAL A 48 -12.26 2.34 1.05
N VAL A 49 -11.53 3.35 1.56
CA VAL A 49 -12.01 4.20 2.65
C VAL A 49 -13.27 4.99 2.26
N GLU A 50 -13.26 5.66 1.11
CA GLU A 50 -14.40 6.44 0.61
C GLU A 50 -15.64 5.59 0.33
N SER A 51 -15.45 4.32 -0.06
CA SER A 51 -16.55 3.41 -0.31
C SER A 51 -17.12 2.77 0.97
N SER A 52 -16.49 3.00 2.13
CA SER A 52 -16.93 2.42 3.40
C SER A 52 -18.11 3.21 3.99
N PRO A 53 -19.13 2.53 4.54
CA PRO A 53 -20.18 3.19 5.34
C PRO A 53 -19.64 3.91 6.57
N ASP A 54 -18.54 3.42 7.14
CA ASP A 54 -17.82 4.06 8.25
C ASP A 54 -16.32 4.09 7.93
N PRO A 55 -15.71 5.26 7.69
CA PRO A 55 -14.29 5.38 7.41
C PRO A 55 -13.42 5.34 8.67
N ALA A 56 -13.99 5.52 9.87
CA ALA A 56 -13.20 5.65 11.11
C ALA A 56 -12.26 4.45 11.38
N PRO A 57 -12.66 3.19 11.16
CA PRO A 57 -11.78 2.03 11.37
C PRO A 57 -10.55 2.00 10.45
N PHE A 58 -10.60 2.65 9.28
CA PHE A 58 -9.50 2.67 8.32
C PHE A 58 -8.40 3.68 8.65
N THR A 59 -8.60 4.54 9.66
CA THR A 59 -7.68 5.64 10.00
C THR A 59 -6.24 5.16 10.23
N GLN A 60 -6.06 4.02 10.89
CA GLN A 60 -4.73 3.48 11.18
C GLN A 60 -4.02 3.03 9.90
N ALA A 61 -4.70 2.25 9.06
CA ALA A 61 -4.18 1.82 7.76
C ALA A 61 -3.85 3.03 6.87
N TRP A 62 -4.74 4.02 6.82
CA TRP A 62 -4.52 5.24 6.05
C TRP A 62 -3.27 5.99 6.52
N ASN A 63 -3.13 6.24 7.83
CA ASN A 63 -1.98 6.95 8.38
C ASN A 63 -0.67 6.18 8.16
N MET A 64 -0.71 4.85 8.26
CA MET A 64 0.43 3.99 7.95
C MET A 64 0.99 4.25 6.57
N ILE A 65 0.11 4.39 5.58
CA ILE A 65 0.50 4.69 4.21
C ILE A 65 0.86 6.16 4.05
N ASN A 66 -0.08 7.06 4.34
CA ASN A 66 0.02 8.47 3.99
C ASN A 66 1.17 9.22 4.66
N LEU A 67 1.57 8.76 5.85
CA LEU A 67 2.62 9.39 6.65
C LEU A 67 3.86 8.50 6.67
N TYR A 68 3.75 7.30 7.24
CA TYR A 68 4.95 6.52 7.57
C TYR A 68 5.58 5.85 6.35
N ALA A 69 4.80 5.22 5.47
CA ALA A 69 5.35 4.61 4.26
C ALA A 69 5.83 5.68 3.27
N LYS A 70 5.18 6.85 3.24
CA LYS A 70 5.61 7.99 2.40
C LYS A 70 6.99 8.49 2.77
N VAL A 71 7.34 8.52 4.06
CA VAL A 71 8.69 8.90 4.51
C VAL A 71 9.74 7.93 3.97
N ASP A 72 9.48 6.63 4.01
CA ASP A 72 10.40 5.64 3.47
C ASP A 72 10.50 5.71 1.93
N LEU A 73 9.41 6.05 1.22
CA LEU A 73 9.47 6.30 -0.22
C LEU A 73 10.41 7.47 -0.54
N LEU A 74 10.28 8.59 0.18
CA LEU A 74 11.13 9.77 -0.02
C LEU A 74 12.62 9.49 0.29
N ASP A 75 12.90 8.59 1.24
CA ASP A 75 14.26 8.14 1.55
C ASP A 75 14.81 7.21 0.45
N PHE A 76 13.96 6.34 -0.11
CA PHE A 76 14.33 5.53 -1.27
C PHE A 76 14.64 6.39 -2.51
N GLU A 77 13.85 7.43 -2.77
CA GLU A 77 14.09 8.41 -3.84
C GLU A 77 15.45 9.12 -3.72
N GLN A 78 16.01 9.20 -2.51
CA GLN A 78 17.34 9.78 -2.25
C GLN A 78 18.49 8.76 -2.39
N GLY A 79 18.19 7.53 -2.83
CA GLY A 79 19.17 6.48 -3.07
C GLY A 79 19.35 5.50 -1.89
N ASN A 80 18.54 5.60 -0.83
CA ASN A 80 18.56 4.61 0.24
C ASN A 80 17.77 3.36 -0.15
N SER A 81 18.44 2.40 -0.79
CA SER A 81 17.86 1.12 -1.21
C SER A 81 17.18 0.35 -0.07
N GLY A 82 17.67 0.49 1.18
CA GLY A 82 17.07 -0.15 2.35
C GLY A 82 15.69 0.42 2.75
N ALA A 83 15.35 1.62 2.27
CA ALA A 83 14.06 2.24 2.56
C ALA A 83 12.90 1.56 1.81
N LEU A 84 13.16 0.93 0.66
CA LEU A 84 12.14 0.15 -0.07
C LEU A 84 11.53 -0.95 0.81
N ALA A 85 12.39 -1.74 1.49
CA ALA A 85 11.94 -2.82 2.35
C ALA A 85 11.11 -2.32 3.55
N ARG A 86 11.46 -1.15 4.11
CA ARG A 86 10.70 -0.54 5.21
C ARG A 86 9.35 0.00 4.75
N MET A 87 9.29 0.60 3.57
CA MET A 87 8.04 1.03 2.94
C MET A 87 7.14 -0.19 2.67
N GLN A 88 7.68 -1.27 2.10
CA GLN A 88 6.95 -2.51 1.83
C GLN A 88 6.41 -3.15 3.13
N ALA A 89 7.18 -3.14 4.22
CA ALA A 89 6.71 -3.63 5.52
C ALA A 89 5.50 -2.83 6.02
N LYS A 90 5.51 -1.50 5.88
CA LYS A 90 4.38 -0.63 6.27
C LYS A 90 3.17 -0.81 5.38
N VAL A 91 3.36 -1.09 4.09
CA VAL A 91 2.27 -1.44 3.17
C VAL A 91 1.58 -2.71 3.62
N LYS A 92 2.35 -3.76 3.93
CA LYS A 92 1.83 -5.01 4.46
C LYS A 92 1.10 -4.82 5.79
N GLU A 93 1.67 -4.01 6.70
CA GLU A 93 1.04 -3.68 7.98
C GLU A 93 -0.29 -2.94 7.78
N ALA A 94 -0.35 -1.97 6.86
CA ALA A 94 -1.58 -1.25 6.56
C ALA A 94 -2.71 -2.18 6.08
N ILE A 95 -2.38 -3.20 5.28
CA ILE A 95 -3.37 -4.21 4.86
C ILE A 95 -3.87 -5.04 6.05
N GLN A 96 -3.00 -5.39 7.00
CA GLN A 96 -3.39 -6.12 8.21
C GLN A 96 -4.26 -5.29 9.17
N LEU A 97 -4.21 -3.96 9.06
CA LEU A 97 -5.01 -3.03 9.84
C LEU A 97 -6.39 -2.72 9.22
N LEU A 98 -6.71 -3.27 8.05
CA LEU A 98 -8.04 -3.12 7.46
C LEU A 98 -9.09 -3.89 8.30
N PRO A 99 -10.30 -3.32 8.50
CA PRO A 99 -11.38 -3.95 9.26
C PRO A 99 -12.05 -5.13 8.54
#